data_AF-A0A223SCT4-F1
#
_entry.id   AF-A0A223SCT4-F1
#
_cell.length_a   1.000
_cell.length_b   1.000
_cell.length_c   1.000
_cell.angle_alpha   90.00
_cell.angle_beta   90.00
_cell.angle_gamma   90.00
#
_symmetry.space_group_name_H-M   'P 1'
#
loop_
_entity.id
_entity.type
_entity.pdbx_description
1 polymer ?
#
loop_
_entity_poly.entity_id
_entity_poly.type
_entity_poly.pdbx_seq_one_letter_code
_entity_poly.pdbx_strand_id
1 'polypeptide(L)'
;MSEAKKRVTLTLDPELLEAAEAAVDAGEVRSVSAWVNTALGEKKRRQERAQMLIEQDLVQARESDPEEYERAMQWAQRVLGVAADEVA
;
A
#
# COMPACT_ATOMS: atom_id res chain seq x y z
N MET A 1 24.85 2.45 -0.49
CA MET A 1 24.96 0.99 -0.30
C MET A 1 23.60 0.47 0.10
N SER A 2 22.99 -0.42 -0.69
CA SER A 2 21.70 -1.02 -0.32
C SER A 2 21.89 -1.81 0.97
N GLU A 3 21.00 -1.59 1.94
CA GLU A 3 20.91 -2.46 3.11
C GLU A 3 20.75 -3.93 2.65
N ALA A 4 21.41 -4.86 3.33
CA ALA A 4 21.37 -6.26 2.94
C ALA A 4 19.94 -6.82 3.12
N LYS A 5 19.48 -7.66 2.17
CA LYS A 5 18.18 -8.32 2.28
C LYS A 5 18.13 -9.20 3.53
N LYS A 6 17.07 -9.08 4.33
CA LYS A 6 16.81 -9.93 5.49
C LYS A 6 16.09 -11.21 5.07
N ARG A 7 16.49 -12.36 5.63
CA ARG A 7 15.82 -13.65 5.38
C ARG A 7 14.56 -13.74 6.21
N VAL A 8 13.46 -14.14 5.58
CA VAL A 8 12.16 -14.39 6.21
C VAL A 8 11.62 -15.72 5.72
N THR A 9 10.89 -16.44 6.58
CA THR A 9 10.12 -17.64 6.19
C THR A 9 8.68 -17.22 6.04
N LEU A 10 8.06 -17.58 4.92
CA LEU A 10 6.70 -17.20 4.56
C LEU A 10 5.95 -18.47 4.15
N THR A 11 4.65 -18.50 4.41
CA THR A 11 3.74 -19.49 3.82
C THR A 11 3.07 -18.83 2.61
N LEU A 12 3.09 -19.51 1.46
CA LEU A 12 2.44 -19.07 0.24
C LEU A 12 1.35 -20.07 -0.12
N ASP A 13 0.28 -19.59 -0.74
CA ASP A 13 -0.70 -20.47 -1.36
C ASP A 13 0.00 -21.31 -2.45
N PRO A 14 -0.36 -22.60 -2.62
CA PRO A 14 0.33 -23.48 -3.56
C PRO A 14 0.40 -22.93 -4.99
N GLU A 15 -0.70 -22.36 -5.48
CA GLU A 15 -0.80 -21.74 -6.81
C GLU A 15 0.18 -20.57 -7.01
N LEU A 16 0.48 -19.81 -5.96
CA LEU A 16 1.43 -18.70 -6.02
C LEU A 16 2.87 -19.20 -6.06
N LEU A 17 3.16 -20.29 -5.34
CA LEU A 17 4.47 -20.92 -5.40
C LEU A 17 4.71 -21.54 -6.78
N GLU A 18 3.74 -22.26 -7.33
CA GLU A 18 3.81 -22.85 -8.68
C GLU A 18 4.05 -21.77 -9.75
N ALA A 19 3.33 -20.64 -9.67
CA ALA A 19 3.54 -19.53 -10.60
C ALA A 19 4.95 -18.91 -10.47
N ALA A 20 5.47 -18.79 -9.25
CA ALA A 20 6.81 -18.27 -9.01
C ALA A 20 7.90 -19.23 -9.51
N GLU A 21 7.72 -20.53 -9.32
CA GLU A 21 8.63 -21.58 -9.81
C GLU A 21 8.63 -21.62 -11.34
N ALA A 22 7.45 -21.60 -11.98
CA ALA A 22 7.33 -21.54 -13.44
C ALA A 22 8.04 -20.31 -14.04
N ALA A 23 7.94 -19.15 -13.40
CA ALA A 23 8.65 -17.94 -13.85
C ALA A 23 10.18 -18.05 -13.68
N VAL A 24 10.65 -18.78 -12.67
CA VAL A 24 12.08 -19.09 -12.51
C VAL A 24 12.55 -20.05 -13.59
N ASP A 25 11.80 -21.12 -13.85
CA ASP A 25 12.14 -22.13 -14.85
C ASP A 25 12.12 -21.55 -16.27
N ALA A 26 11.21 -20.60 -16.54
CA ALA A 26 11.18 -19.83 -17.79
C ALA A 26 12.32 -18.79 -17.90
N GLY A 27 13.09 -18.57 -16.84
CA GLY A 27 14.19 -17.61 -16.81
C GLY A 27 13.76 -16.15 -16.73
N GLU A 28 12.47 -15.87 -16.47
CA GLU A 28 11.93 -14.52 -16.33
C GLU A 28 12.42 -13.83 -15.05
N VAL A 29 12.62 -14.63 -14.00
CA VAL A 29 13.12 -14.19 -12.69
C VAL A 29 14.22 -15.12 -12.19
N ARG A 30 15.15 -14.56 -11.42
CA ARG A 30 16.35 -15.31 -10.95
C ARG A 30 16.09 -16.24 -9.75
N SER A 31 14.96 -16.07 -9.07
CA SER A 31 14.57 -16.87 -7.90
C SER A 31 13.14 -16.57 -7.48
N VAL A 32 12.52 -17.46 -6.70
CA VAL A 32 11.24 -17.22 -6.02
C VAL A 32 11.31 -15.97 -5.14
N SER A 33 12.43 -15.76 -4.43
CA SER A 33 12.61 -14.54 -3.62
C SER A 33 12.71 -13.26 -4.46
N ALA A 34 13.17 -13.32 -5.71
CA ALA A 34 13.14 -12.19 -6.62
C ALA A 34 11.70 -11.91 -7.07
N TRP A 35 10.94 -12.95 -7.41
CA TRP A 35 9.53 -12.86 -7.78
C TRP A 35 8.70 -12.20 -6.67
N VAL A 36 8.81 -12.70 -5.44
CA VAL A 36 8.09 -12.15 -4.26
C VAL A 36 8.49 -10.70 -4.00
N ASN A 37 9.78 -10.36 -4.06
CA ASN A 37 10.23 -8.97 -3.88
C ASN A 37 9.66 -8.04 -4.95
N THR A 38 9.58 -8.47 -6.20
CA THR A 38 8.97 -7.68 -7.28
C THR A 38 7.50 -7.42 -6.99
N ALA A 39 6.73 -8.46 -6.66
CA ALA A 39 5.30 -8.34 -6.35
C ALA A 39 5.05 -7.40 -5.14
N LEU A 40 5.83 -7.54 -4.07
CA LEU A 40 5.75 -6.64 -2.91
C LEU A 40 6.14 -5.20 -3.27
N GLY A 41 7.18 -5.02 -4.08
CA GLY A 41 7.60 -3.71 -4.56
C GLY A 41 6.53 -3.03 -5.42
N GLU A 42 5.84 -3.78 -6.26
CA GLU A 42 4.71 -3.28 -7.06
C GLU A 42 3.51 -2.91 -6.19
N LYS A 43 3.16 -3.75 -5.21
CA LYS A 43 2.12 -3.45 -4.24
C LYS A 43 2.43 -2.16 -3.48
N LYS A 44 3.65 -2.02 -2.97
CA LYS A 44 4.12 -0.81 -2.27
C LYS A 44 3.99 0.43 -3.16
N ARG A 45 4.51 0.39 -4.38
CA ARG A 45 4.43 1.52 -5.32
C ARG A 45 2.98 1.90 -5.65
N ARG A 46 2.09 0.92 -5.80
CA ARG A 46 0.67 1.18 -6.05
C ARG A 46 0.01 1.88 -4.86
N GLN A 47 0.32 1.44 -3.64
CA GLN A 47 -0.18 2.08 -2.41
C GLN A 47 0.37 3.50 -2.24
N GLU A 48 1.67 3.71 -2.46
CA GLU A 48 2.30 5.03 -2.41
C GLU A 48 1.69 6.01 -3.43
N ARG A 49 1.45 5.54 -4.67
CA ARG A 49 0.79 6.35 -5.70
C ARG A 49 -0.65 6.69 -5.34
N ALA A 50 -1.41 5.72 -4.84
CA ALA A 50 -2.78 5.95 -4.42
C ALA A 50 -2.83 6.98 -3.28
N GLN A 51 -1.94 6.85 -2.29
CA GLN A 51 -1.83 7.79 -1.18
C GLN A 51 -1.49 9.21 -1.67
N MET A 52 -0.52 9.34 -2.57
CA MET A 52 -0.14 10.63 -3.16
C MET A 52 -1.30 11.31 -3.89
N LEU A 53 -2.08 10.55 -4.66
CA LEU A 53 -3.26 11.08 -5.37
C LEU A 53 -4.33 11.54 -4.39
N ILE A 54 -4.61 10.75 -3.34
CA ILE A 54 -5.54 11.15 -2.28
C ILE A 54 -5.09 12.44 -1.60
N GLU A 55 -3.80 12.55 -1.25
CA GLU A 55 -3.26 13.76 -0.63
C GLU A 55 -3.38 14.98 -1.55
N GLN A 56 -3.09 14.82 -2.83
CA GLN A 56 -3.26 15.88 -3.83
C GLN A 56 -4.72 16.33 -3.94
N ASP A 57 -5.66 15.38 -4.03
CA ASP A 57 -7.09 15.67 -4.13
C ASP A 57 -7.60 16.40 -2.88
N LEU A 58 -7.12 16.04 -1.68
CA LEU A 58 -7.48 16.72 -0.43
C LEU A 58 -6.98 18.16 -0.38
N VAL A 59 -5.74 18.41 -0.83
CA VAL A 59 -5.20 19.77 -0.92
C VAL A 59 -6.04 20.61 -1.88
N GLN A 60 -6.33 20.07 -3.07
CA GLN A 60 -7.12 20.77 -4.07
C GLN A 60 -8.56 21.04 -3.60
N ALA A 61 -9.21 20.08 -2.95
CA ALA A 61 -10.56 20.25 -2.39
C ALA A 61 -10.59 21.37 -1.33
N ARG A 62 -9.60 21.39 -0.43
CA ARG A 62 -9.46 22.43 0.60
C ARG A 62 -9.27 23.82 -0.01
N GLU A 63 -8.49 23.94 -1.08
CA GLU A 63 -8.27 25.22 -1.77
C GLU A 63 -9.50 25.68 -2.57
N SER A 64 -10.26 24.74 -3.14
CA SER A 64 -11.40 25.03 -4.01
C SER A 64 -12.66 25.44 -3.24
N ASP A 65 -13.01 24.70 -2.18
CA ASP A 65 -14.12 25.01 -1.28
C ASP A 65 -13.76 24.59 0.16
N PRO A 66 -13.18 25.51 0.95
CA PRO A 66 -12.76 25.22 2.31
C PRO A 66 -13.91 24.77 3.23
N GLU A 67 -15.11 25.35 3.07
CA GLU A 67 -16.25 25.05 3.94
C GLU A 67 -16.83 23.66 3.65
N GLU A 68 -16.94 23.29 2.36
CA GLU A 68 -17.35 21.94 1.98
C GLU A 68 -16.34 20.89 2.45
N TYR A 69 -15.04 21.17 2.30
CA TYR A 69 -13.97 20.31 2.79
C TYR A 69 -14.08 20.07 4.30
N GLU A 70 -14.28 21.13 5.09
CA GLU A 70 -14.45 21.01 6.54
C GLU A 70 -15.67 20.18 6.93
N ARG A 71 -16.82 20.37 6.25
CA ARG A 71 -18.02 19.56 6.47
C ARG A 71 -17.77 18.08 6.15
N ALA A 72 -17.08 17.78 5.06
CA ALA A 72 -16.74 16.42 4.66
C ALA A 72 -15.81 15.76 5.68
N MET A 73 -14.81 16.47 6.19
CA MET A 73 -13.90 15.97 7.21
C MET A 73 -14.59 15.70 8.55
N GLN A 74 -15.52 16.57 8.98
CA GLN A 74 -16.33 16.34 10.18
C GLN A 74 -17.23 15.11 10.05
N TRP A 75 -17.81 14.88 8.87
CA TRP A 75 -18.55 13.65 8.58
C TRP A 75 -17.64 12.42 8.65
N ALA A 76 -16.46 12.46 8.02
CA ALA A 76 -15.51 11.36 7.99
C ALA A 76 -15.03 10.97 9.40
N GLN A 77 -14.69 11.96 10.24
CA GLN A 77 -14.30 11.73 11.65
C GLN A 77 -15.40 11.04 12.45
N ARG A 78 -16.67 11.40 12.22
CA ARG A 78 -17.83 10.78 12.87
C ARG A 78 -18.01 9.32 12.42
N VAL A 79 -17.87 9.03 11.13
CA VAL A 79 -18.04 7.68 10.56
C VAL A 79 -16.90 6.75 10.97
N LEU A 80 -15.66 7.26 11.01
CA LEU A 80 -14.47 6.49 11.38
C LEU A 80 -14.29 6.30 12.89
N GLY A 81 -15.16 6.91 13.73
CA GLY A 81 -15.07 6.79 15.18
C GLY A 81 -13.83 7.45 15.80
N VAL A 82 -13.15 8.34 15.06
CA VAL A 82 -11.92 9.01 15.51
C VAL A 82 -12.21 10.12 16.54
N ALA A 83 -13.48 10.44 16.76
CA ALA A 83 -13.94 11.41 17.74
C ALA A 83 -14.66 10.74 18.92
N ALA A 84 -13.95 10.02 19.79
CA ALA A 84 -14.30 9.80 21.20
C ALA A 84 -13.31 8.86 21.92
N ASP A 85 -12.00 9.16 21.92
CA ASP A 85 -11.11 8.62 22.96
C ASP A 85 -10.00 9.63 23.29
N GLU A 86 -10.40 10.69 23.99
CA GLU A 86 -9.53 11.44 24.89
C GLU A 86 -10.42 12.17 25.90
N VAL A 87 -10.46 11.70 27.16
CA VAL A 87 -10.25 12.42 28.43
C VAL A 87 -10.76 11.53 29.58
N ALA A 88 -9.83 10.95 30.34
CA ALA A 88 -10.02 10.55 31.73
C ALA A 88 -8.82 11.03 32.55
#